data_AF-L0A1A0-F1
#
_entry.id   AF-L0A1A0-F1
#
_cell.length_a   1.000
_cell.length_b   1.000
_cell.length_c   1.000
_cell.angle_alpha   90.00
_cell.angle_beta   90.00
_cell.angle_gamma   90.00
#
_symmetry.space_group_name_H-M   'P 1'
#
loop_
_entity.id
_entity.type
_entity.pdbx_description
1 polymer ?
#
loop_
_entity_poly.entity_id
_entity_poly.type
_entity_poly.pdbx_seq_one_letter_code
_entity_poly.pdbx_strand_id
1 'polypeptide(L)'
;MTLLPSSFDPLLVTCSVVVAWLASYATLTLVSQVHTHKTRTPLWIALGAVLLGFGIWSMHFIGMLAFRLPETVTYDVPGMILSWLAAVLASGYALFIASRPQPTRFTFGQGALIMGGAINGMHFLGMHAMHVNASVQYNPALVALSILIAVSASWGALQLALHKVITGGDDARPGCLPARRRDCRDALRRHACRDVPRSQ
;
A
#
# COMPACT_ATOMS: atom_id res chain seq x y z
N MET A 1 36.32 -7.42 21.76
CA MET A 1 35.22 -7.25 20.79
C MET A 1 35.12 -5.75 20.51
N THR A 2 35.89 -5.26 19.54
CA THR A 2 35.85 -3.85 19.12
C THR A 2 34.56 -3.62 18.35
N LEU A 3 33.66 -2.79 18.88
CA LEU A 3 32.49 -2.34 18.15
C LEU A 3 32.99 -1.47 16.99
N LEU A 4 32.90 -1.95 15.76
CA LEU A 4 33.04 -1.11 14.59
C LEU A 4 31.94 -0.03 14.67
N PRO A 5 32.27 1.26 14.53
CA PRO A 5 31.26 2.30 14.57
C PRO A 5 30.30 2.10 13.39
N SER A 6 29.10 1.62 13.69
CA SER A 6 27.99 1.51 12.75
C SER A 6 27.56 2.92 12.36
N SER A 7 28.07 3.41 11.25
CA SER A 7 27.70 4.71 10.70
C SER A 7 26.67 4.54 9.59
N PHE A 8 25.67 5.40 9.59
CA PHE A 8 24.65 5.49 8.55
C PHE A 8 24.89 6.75 7.74
N ASP A 9 24.79 6.64 6.42
CA ASP A 9 24.76 7.82 5.56
C ASP A 9 23.38 8.49 5.62
N PRO A 10 23.25 9.68 6.23
CA PRO A 10 21.95 10.33 6.41
C PRO A 10 21.30 10.69 5.06
N LEU A 11 22.08 10.90 4.00
CA LEU A 11 21.54 11.18 2.67
C LEU A 11 20.79 9.97 2.12
N LEU A 12 21.38 8.78 2.18
CA LEU A 12 20.77 7.55 1.69
C LEU A 12 19.53 7.17 2.52
N VAL A 13 19.58 7.35 3.84
CA VAL A 13 18.40 7.15 4.71
C VAL A 13 17.26 8.09 4.27
N THR A 14 17.57 9.37 4.05
CA THR A 14 16.57 10.35 3.61
C THR A 14 16.01 10.00 2.23
N CYS A 15 16.86 9.61 1.28
CA CYS A 15 16.43 9.14 -0.04
C CYS A 15 15.48 7.93 0.05
N SER A 16 15.79 6.95 0.92
CA SER A 16 14.93 5.78 1.15
C SER A 16 13.53 6.21 1.62
N VAL A 17 13.46 7.11 2.61
CA VAL A 17 12.18 7.63 3.13
C VAL A 17 11.40 8.39 2.05
N VAL A 18 12.07 9.22 1.25
CA VAL A 18 11.43 9.97 0.16
C VAL A 18 10.87 9.03 -0.90
N VAL A 19 11.62 8.00 -1.31
CA VAL A 19 11.16 6.99 -2.27
C VAL A 19 9.95 6.24 -1.74
N ALA A 20 9.98 5.82 -0.47
CA ALA A 20 8.85 5.15 0.16
C ALA A 20 7.59 6.04 0.20
N TRP A 21 7.75 7.33 0.51
CA TRP A 21 6.66 8.28 0.54
C TRP A 21 6.04 8.53 -0.83
N LEU A 22 6.87 8.76 -1.86
CA LEU A 22 6.41 8.97 -3.24
C LEU A 22 5.72 7.73 -3.81
N ALA A 23 6.29 6.54 -3.60
CA ALA A 23 5.68 5.29 -4.03
C ALA A 23 4.32 5.07 -3.35
N SER A 24 4.22 5.33 -2.05
CA SER A 24 2.96 5.22 -1.30
C SER A 24 1.90 6.18 -1.84
N TYR A 25 2.27 7.44 -2.08
CA TYR A 25 1.36 8.45 -2.63
C TYR A 25 0.85 8.06 -4.03
N ALA A 26 1.76 7.63 -4.90
CA ALA A 26 1.42 7.25 -6.26
C ALA A 26 0.57 5.96 -6.30
N THR A 27 0.89 4.96 -5.48
CA THR A 27 0.05 3.75 -5.35
C THR A 27 -1.34 4.09 -4.85
N LEU A 28 -1.49 4.92 -3.82
CA LEU A 28 -2.82 5.34 -3.33
C LEU A 28 -3.64 6.04 -4.42
N THR A 29 -2.98 6.85 -5.25
CA THR A 29 -3.61 7.52 -6.39
C THR A 29 -4.06 6.52 -7.47
N LEU A 30 -3.33 5.43 -7.69
CA LEU A 30 -3.75 4.37 -8.60
C LEU A 30 -4.90 3.54 -8.03
N VAL A 31 -4.91 3.30 -6.72
CA VAL A 31 -5.96 2.54 -6.02
C VAL A 31 -7.29 3.29 -6.00
N SER A 32 -7.27 4.62 -5.92
CA SER A 32 -8.51 5.40 -6.03
C SER A 32 -9.18 5.21 -7.40
N GLN A 33 -8.40 5.08 -8.48
CA GLN A 33 -8.92 4.84 -9.84
C GLN A 33 -9.58 3.47 -10.02
N VAL A 34 -9.24 2.49 -9.17
CA VAL A 34 -9.84 1.14 -9.18
C VAL A 34 -11.35 1.21 -8.96
N HIS A 35 -11.81 2.14 -8.13
CA HIS A 35 -13.23 2.30 -7.78
C HIS A 35 -13.99 3.13 -8.83
N THR A 36 -13.31 4.05 -9.52
CA THR A 36 -13.90 4.92 -10.55
C THR A 36 -14.12 4.18 -11.88
N HIS A 37 -13.24 3.25 -12.24
CA HIS A 37 -13.23 2.59 -13.56
C HIS A 37 -13.32 1.06 -13.47
N LYS A 38 -14.53 0.52 -13.27
CA LYS A 38 -14.79 -0.94 -13.09
C LYS A 38 -14.21 -1.85 -14.18
N THR A 39 -14.14 -1.41 -15.43
CA THR A 39 -13.63 -2.22 -16.56
C THR A 39 -12.10 -2.32 -16.60
N ARG A 40 -11.39 -1.38 -15.97
CA ARG A 40 -9.92 -1.32 -15.95
C ARG A 40 -9.32 -1.63 -14.58
N THR A 41 -10.15 -2.04 -13.62
CA THR A 41 -9.76 -2.50 -12.28
C THR A 41 -8.53 -3.42 -12.27
N PRO A 42 -8.44 -4.50 -13.07
CA PRO A 42 -7.26 -5.38 -13.01
C PRO A 42 -5.96 -4.68 -13.45
N LEU A 43 -6.03 -3.77 -14.42
CA LEU A 43 -4.87 -3.00 -14.88
C LEU A 43 -4.38 -2.03 -13.79
N TRP A 44 -5.30 -1.32 -13.14
CA TRP A 44 -4.96 -0.39 -12.05
C TRP A 44 -4.38 -1.11 -10.83
N ILE A 45 -4.89 -2.30 -10.50
CA ILE A 45 -4.33 -3.17 -9.45
C ILE A 45 -2.92 -3.61 -9.84
N ALA A 46 -2.70 -4.06 -11.09
CA ALA A 46 -1.38 -4.50 -11.55
C ALA A 46 -0.36 -3.35 -11.49
N LEU A 47 -0.72 -2.16 -11.97
CA LEU A 47 0.14 -0.98 -11.92
C LEU A 47 0.45 -0.56 -10.47
N GLY A 48 -0.57 -0.54 -9.60
CA GLY A 48 -0.39 -0.25 -8.18
C GLY A 48 0.49 -1.27 -7.47
N ALA A 49 0.39 -2.55 -7.84
CA ALA A 49 1.19 -3.64 -7.28
C ALA A 49 2.67 -3.51 -7.64
N VAL A 50 2.95 -3.24 -8.93
CA VAL A 50 4.32 -3.02 -9.41
C VAL A 50 4.93 -1.80 -8.73
N LEU A 51 4.19 -0.69 -8.66
CA LEU A 51 4.68 0.55 -8.06
C LEU A 51 4.94 0.41 -6.55
N LEU A 52 4.02 -0.25 -5.83
CA LEU A 52 4.19 -0.52 -4.41
C LEU A 52 5.36 -1.48 -4.15
N GLY A 53 5.48 -2.54 -4.96
CA GLY A 53 6.58 -3.49 -4.89
C GLY A 53 7.94 -2.82 -5.15
N PHE A 54 8.02 -1.93 -6.14
CA PHE A 54 9.22 -1.11 -6.35
C PHE A 54 9.51 -0.19 -5.17
N GLY A 55 8.49 0.44 -4.58
CA GLY A 55 8.66 1.27 -3.39
C GLY A 55 9.27 0.49 -2.22
N ILE A 56 8.68 -0.65 -1.88
CA ILE A 56 9.11 -1.54 -0.78
C ILE A 56 10.52 -2.07 -1.03
N TRP A 57 10.80 -2.53 -2.25
CA TRP A 57 12.11 -3.05 -2.61
C TRP A 57 13.17 -1.95 -2.57
N SER A 58 12.92 -0.80 -3.21
CA SER A 58 13.88 0.31 -3.29
C SER A 58 14.18 0.91 -1.92
N MET A 59 13.16 1.20 -1.10
CA MET A 59 13.38 1.75 0.25
C MET A 59 14.29 0.83 1.07
N HIS A 60 14.12 -0.48 0.90
CA HIS A 60 14.81 -1.48 1.67
C HIS A 60 16.26 -1.65 1.22
N PHE A 61 16.51 -1.76 -0.09
CA PHE A 61 17.86 -1.82 -0.64
C PHE A 61 18.64 -0.51 -0.41
N ILE A 62 18.02 0.66 -0.64
CA ILE A 62 18.66 1.95 -0.33
C ILE A 62 19.00 2.05 1.16
N GLY A 63 18.12 1.56 2.04
CA GLY A 63 18.38 1.50 3.48
C GLY A 63 19.56 0.59 3.85
N MET A 64 19.69 -0.56 3.18
CA MET A 64 20.83 -1.45 3.36
C MET A 64 22.14 -0.84 2.82
N LEU A 65 22.09 -0.11 1.70
CA LEU A 65 23.24 0.64 1.17
C LEU A 65 23.67 1.81 2.09
N ALA A 66 22.72 2.38 2.85
CA ALA A 66 23.02 3.45 3.80
C ALA A 66 23.92 2.98 4.96
N PHE A 67 23.94 1.67 5.24
CA PHE A 67 24.75 1.08 6.27
C PHE A 67 26.19 0.88 5.78
N ARG A 68 27.14 1.63 6.35
CA ARG A 68 28.54 1.62 5.92
C ARG A 68 29.27 0.42 6.53
N LEU A 69 29.52 -0.62 5.75
CA LEU A 69 30.45 -1.69 6.11
C LEU A 69 31.87 -1.38 5.59
N PRO A 70 32.93 -1.73 6.34
CA PRO A 70 34.32 -1.62 5.88
C PRO A 70 34.69 -2.58 4.74
N GLU A 71 33.84 -3.57 4.47
CA GLU A 71 34.08 -4.67 3.54
C GLU A 71 33.37 -4.46 2.20
N THR A 72 33.94 -5.02 1.12
CA THR A 72 33.32 -4.98 -0.21
C THR A 72 32.08 -5.86 -0.24
N VAL A 73 30.90 -5.24 -0.34
CA VAL A 73 29.62 -5.93 -0.51
C VAL A 73 29.37 -6.18 -1.99
N THR A 74 29.13 -7.43 -2.37
CA THR A 74 28.67 -7.78 -3.72
C THR A 74 27.22 -8.26 -3.67
N TYR A 75 26.47 -7.97 -4.72
CA TYR A 75 25.04 -8.25 -4.80
C TYR A 75 24.74 -9.24 -5.93
N ASP A 76 24.04 -10.32 -5.59
CA ASP A 76 23.52 -11.26 -6.58
C ASP A 76 22.23 -10.72 -7.23
N VAL A 77 22.29 -10.43 -8.53
CA VAL A 77 21.16 -9.85 -9.28
C VAL A 77 19.93 -10.77 -9.31
N PRO A 78 20.04 -12.08 -9.58
CA PRO A 78 18.93 -13.03 -9.46
C PRO A 78 18.21 -12.97 -8.11
N GLY A 79 18.94 -13.00 -6.99
CA GLY A 79 18.36 -12.87 -5.65
C GLY A 79 17.61 -11.56 -5.44
N MET A 80 18.15 -10.44 -5.95
CA MET A 80 17.48 -9.13 -5.90
C MET A 80 16.19 -9.08 -6.71
N ILE A 81 16.16 -9.70 -7.90
CA ILE A 81 14.96 -9.77 -8.74
C ILE A 81 13.90 -10.64 -8.07
N LEU A 82 14.28 -11.78 -7.50
CA LEU A 82 13.35 -12.68 -6.83
C LEU A 82 12.72 -12.01 -5.59
N SER A 83 13.50 -11.23 -4.84
CA SER A 83 13.01 -10.49 -3.68
C SER A 83 12.04 -9.37 -4.08
N TRP A 84 12.32 -8.66 -5.18
CA TRP A 84 11.40 -7.69 -5.78
C TRP A 84 10.10 -8.33 -6.24
N LEU A 85 10.17 -9.47 -6.96
CA LEU A 85 8.98 -10.19 -7.44
C LEU A 85 8.08 -10.62 -6.27
N ALA A 86 8.66 -11.11 -5.17
CA ALA A 86 7.90 -11.45 -3.97
C ALA A 86 7.13 -10.23 -3.42
N ALA A 87 7.76 -9.06 -3.37
CA ALA A 87 7.13 -7.83 -2.93
C ALA A 87 5.99 -7.37 -3.87
N VAL A 88 6.18 -7.49 -5.19
CA VAL A 88 5.15 -7.15 -6.19
C VAL A 88 3.93 -8.08 -6.08
N LEU A 89 4.16 -9.39 -5.98
CA LEU A 89 3.08 -10.38 -5.87
C LEU A 89 2.24 -10.18 -4.59
N ALA A 90 2.90 -9.95 -3.45
CA ALA A 90 2.22 -9.70 -2.20
C ALA A 90 1.46 -8.36 -2.22
N SER A 91 2.06 -7.31 -2.80
CA SER A 91 1.40 -6.02 -3.01
C SER A 91 0.15 -6.16 -3.87
N GLY A 92 0.23 -6.93 -4.96
CA GLY A 92 -0.92 -7.20 -5.84
C GLY A 92 -2.04 -7.95 -5.12
N TYR A 93 -1.69 -8.96 -4.31
CA TYR A 93 -2.67 -9.68 -3.50
C TYR A 93 -3.35 -8.78 -2.45
N ALA A 94 -2.57 -7.94 -1.75
CA ALA A 94 -3.10 -6.99 -0.78
C ALA A 94 -4.04 -5.96 -1.44
N LEU A 95 -3.65 -5.41 -2.58
CA LEU A 95 -4.47 -4.48 -3.36
C LEU A 95 -5.73 -5.14 -3.92
N PHE A 96 -5.62 -6.40 -4.38
CA PHE A 96 -6.78 -7.16 -4.83
C PHE A 96 -7.80 -7.37 -3.71
N ILE A 97 -7.36 -7.71 -2.50
CA ILE A 97 -8.25 -7.80 -1.33
C ILE A 97 -8.87 -6.43 -1.02
N ALA A 98 -8.06 -5.37 -1.01
CA ALA A 98 -8.52 -4.01 -0.72
C ALA A 98 -9.53 -3.47 -1.75
N SER A 99 -9.50 -3.97 -2.99
CA SER A 99 -10.46 -3.61 -4.04
C SER A 99 -11.82 -4.29 -3.92
N ARG A 100 -11.97 -5.29 -3.04
CA ARG A 100 -13.25 -5.99 -2.86
C ARG A 100 -14.20 -5.16 -2.00
N PRO A 101 -15.51 -5.11 -2.32
CA PRO A 101 -16.47 -4.28 -1.59
C PRO A 101 -16.75 -4.74 -0.15
N GLN A 102 -16.56 -6.04 0.16
CA GLN A 102 -16.77 -6.59 1.51
C GLN A 102 -15.72 -7.68 1.81
N PRO A 103 -14.48 -7.30 2.16
CA PRO A 103 -13.47 -8.27 2.56
C PRO A 103 -13.85 -8.87 3.92
N THR A 104 -13.84 -10.21 4.02
CA THR A 104 -14.03 -10.87 5.32
C THR A 104 -12.83 -10.61 6.23
N ARG A 105 -13.03 -10.63 7.56
CA ARG A 105 -11.93 -10.50 8.54
C ARG A 105 -10.83 -11.54 8.31
N PHE A 106 -11.21 -12.73 7.83
CA PHE A 106 -10.29 -13.81 7.52
C PHE A 106 -9.42 -13.49 6.29
N THR A 107 -10.04 -13.08 5.17
CA THR A 107 -9.31 -12.66 3.96
C THR A 107 -8.39 -11.48 4.25
N PHE A 108 -8.83 -10.57 5.11
CA PHE A 108 -8.02 -9.44 5.55
C PHE A 108 -6.77 -9.88 6.32
N GLY A 109 -6.93 -10.80 7.28
CA GLY A 109 -5.80 -11.36 8.01
C GLY A 109 -4.82 -12.13 7.13
N GLN A 110 -5.32 -12.85 6.12
CA GLN A 110 -4.45 -13.46 5.12
C GLN A 110 -3.65 -12.41 4.34
N GLY A 111 -4.26 -11.30 3.94
CA GLY A 111 -3.58 -10.19 3.26
C GLY A 111 -2.45 -9.60 4.10
N ALA A 112 -2.70 -9.31 5.37
CA ALA A 112 -1.69 -8.77 6.28
C ALA A 112 -0.54 -9.76 6.54
N LEU A 113 -0.84 -11.05 6.71
CA LEU A 113 0.16 -12.09 6.91
C LEU A 113 1.01 -12.32 5.65
N ILE A 114 0.39 -12.36 4.47
CA ILE A 114 1.11 -12.52 3.20
C ILE A 114 2.00 -11.30 2.95
N MET A 115 1.49 -10.10 3.20
CA MET A 115 2.26 -8.87 3.02
C MET A 115 3.44 -8.79 4.00
N GLY A 116 3.20 -9.03 5.29
CA GLY A 116 4.27 -9.06 6.29
C GLY A 116 5.29 -10.16 6.01
N GLY A 117 4.82 -11.35 5.62
CA GLY A 117 5.68 -12.46 5.20
C GLY A 117 6.54 -12.12 3.99
N ALA A 118 5.98 -11.44 2.99
CA ALA A 118 6.72 -11.02 1.81
C ALA A 118 7.74 -9.93 2.09
N ILE A 119 7.43 -8.96 2.97
CA ILE A 119 8.41 -7.93 3.40
C ILE A 119 9.58 -8.59 4.13
N ASN A 120 9.31 -9.51 5.06
CA ASN A 120 10.36 -10.26 5.76
C ASN A 120 11.15 -11.17 4.80
N GLY A 121 10.46 -11.89 3.92
CA GLY A 121 11.07 -12.73 2.90
C GLY A 121 11.98 -11.94 1.96
N MET A 122 11.51 -10.77 1.50
CA MET A 122 12.31 -9.85 0.69
C MET A 122 13.54 -9.34 1.45
N HIS A 123 13.41 -9.03 2.75
CA HIS A 123 14.55 -8.66 3.59
C HIS A 123 15.58 -9.77 3.69
N PHE A 124 15.18 -10.98 4.08
CA PHE A 124 16.11 -12.11 4.24
C PHE A 124 16.72 -12.54 2.91
N LEU A 125 15.95 -12.52 1.83
CA LEU A 125 16.44 -12.85 0.49
C LEU A 125 17.39 -11.76 -0.03
N GLY A 126 17.13 -10.50 0.30
CA GLY A 126 18.05 -9.39 0.03
C GLY A 126 19.36 -9.51 0.81
N MET A 127 19.29 -9.90 2.08
CA MET A 127 20.47 -10.19 2.91
C MET A 127 21.24 -11.42 2.39
N HIS A 128 20.55 -12.44 1.89
CA HIS A 128 21.18 -13.61 1.29
C HIS A 128 21.86 -13.29 -0.05
N ALA A 129 21.28 -12.36 -0.82
CA ALA A 129 21.87 -11.86 -2.06
C ALA A 129 23.12 -10.98 -1.81
N MET A 130 23.35 -10.53 -0.57
CA MET A 130 24.56 -9.80 -0.21
C MET A 130 25.66 -10.75 0.25
N HIS A 131 26.72 -10.84 -0.55
CA HIS A 131 27.94 -11.49 -0.12
C HIS A 131 28.85 -10.48 0.55
N VAL A 132 29.06 -10.68 1.85
CA VAL A 132 29.98 -9.92 2.69
C VAL A 132 30.97 -10.92 3.29
N ASN A 133 32.25 -10.56 3.40
CA ASN A 133 33.28 -11.37 4.05
C ASN A 133 33.15 -11.38 5.58
N ALA A 134 31.94 -11.53 6.11
CA ALA A 134 31.63 -11.53 7.53
C ALA A 134 30.54 -12.56 7.85
N SER A 135 30.61 -13.18 9.02
CA SER A 135 29.54 -14.08 9.49
C SER A 135 28.37 -13.28 10.04
N VAL A 136 27.20 -13.37 9.40
CA VAL A 136 25.97 -12.73 9.87
C VAL A 136 25.32 -13.65 10.90
N GLN A 137 25.30 -13.22 12.16
CA GLN A 137 24.60 -13.93 13.24
C GLN A 137 23.23 -13.30 13.50
N TYR A 138 22.18 -14.10 13.38
CA TYR A 138 20.82 -13.68 13.64
C TYR A 138 20.41 -14.03 15.08
N ASN A 139 19.98 -13.04 15.85
CA ASN A 139 19.33 -13.32 17.13
C ASN A 139 17.85 -13.68 16.88
N PRO A 140 17.41 -14.91 17.19
CA PRO A 140 16.05 -15.35 16.87
C PRO A 140 14.97 -14.51 17.56
N ALA A 141 15.24 -13.95 18.74
CA ALA A 141 14.28 -13.11 19.45
C ALA A 141 14.06 -11.76 18.73
N LEU A 142 15.14 -11.12 18.26
CA LEU A 142 15.04 -9.87 17.50
C LEU A 142 14.40 -10.10 16.12
N VAL A 143 14.69 -11.24 15.48
CA VAL A 143 14.04 -11.64 14.23
C VAL A 143 12.54 -11.87 14.43
N ALA A 144 12.14 -12.59 15.47
CA ALA A 144 10.72 -12.78 15.76
C ALA A 144 10.01 -11.44 16.02
N LEU A 145 10.65 -10.54 16.77
CA LEU A 145 10.12 -9.21 17.04
C LEU A 145 9.96 -8.37 15.76
N SER A 146 10.94 -8.37 14.86
CA SER A 146 10.84 -7.64 13.59
C SER A 146 9.72 -8.17 12.70
N ILE A 147 9.54 -9.49 12.66
CA ILE A 147 8.43 -10.13 11.94
C ILE A 147 7.08 -9.66 12.49
N LEU A 148 6.91 -9.65 13.81
CA LEU A 148 5.69 -9.18 14.46
C LEU A 148 5.40 -7.70 14.15
N ILE A 149 6.43 -6.85 14.17
CA ILE A 149 6.31 -5.43 13.80
C ILE A 149 5.89 -5.30 12.33
N ALA A 150 6.50 -6.04 11.42
CA ALA A 150 6.16 -6.00 10.00
C ALA A 150 4.72 -6.45 9.72
N VAL A 151 4.25 -7.52 10.37
CA VAL A 151 2.86 -8.00 10.24
C VAL A 151 1.86 -7.01 10.82
N SER A 152 2.13 -6.46 12.01
CA SER A 152 1.25 -5.47 12.63
C SER A 152 1.20 -4.15 11.85
N ALA A 153 2.32 -3.70 11.32
CA ALA A 153 2.37 -2.55 10.41
C ALA A 153 1.59 -2.80 9.12
N SER A 154 1.73 -3.99 8.51
CA SER A 154 0.98 -4.38 7.31
C SER A 154 -0.52 -4.42 7.57
N TRP A 155 -0.92 -4.96 8.72
CA TRP A 155 -2.32 -4.94 9.17
C TRP A 155 -2.84 -3.51 9.30
N GLY A 156 -2.10 -2.62 9.98
CA GLY A 156 -2.46 -1.22 10.13
C GLY A 156 -2.57 -0.48 8.80
N ALA A 157 -1.63 -0.70 7.88
CA ALA A 157 -1.63 -0.11 6.55
C ALA A 157 -2.86 -0.55 5.73
N LEU A 158 -3.21 -1.84 5.77
CA LEU A 158 -4.37 -2.36 5.05
C LEU A 158 -5.68 -1.82 5.66
N GLN A 159 -5.74 -1.61 6.98
CA GLN A 159 -6.90 -0.98 7.64
C GLN A 159 -7.07 0.48 7.20
N LEU A 160 -5.98 1.24 7.16
CA LEU A 160 -5.99 2.63 6.72
C LEU A 160 -6.40 2.76 5.26
N ALA A 161 -5.92 1.85 4.39
CA ALA A 161 -6.30 1.82 2.98
C ALA A 161 -7.81 1.60 2.82
N LEU A 162 -8.41 0.65 3.56
CA LEU A 162 -9.85 0.44 3.55
C LEU A 162 -10.62 1.66 4.08
N HIS A 163 -10.20 2.23 5.21
CA HIS A 163 -10.85 3.40 5.77
C HIS A 163 -10.86 4.58 4.78
N LYS A 164 -9.73 4.85 4.09
CA LYS A 164 -9.65 5.92 3.09
C LYS A 164 -10.43 5.61 1.82
N VAL A 165 -10.49 4.35 1.39
CA VAL A 165 -11.33 3.94 0.26
C VAL A 165 -12.82 4.15 0.59
N ILE A 166 -13.24 3.82 1.81
CA ILE A 166 -14.62 3.97 2.27
C ILE A 166 -14.98 5.45 2.49
N THR A 167 -14.16 6.21 3.23
CA THR A 167 -14.43 7.63 3.53
C THR A 167 -14.11 8.58 2.38
N GLY A 168 -13.19 8.24 1.48
CA GLY A 168 -12.93 8.99 0.25
C GLY A 168 -14.04 8.87 -0.80
N GLY A 169 -14.92 7.86 -0.67
CA GLY A 169 -16.16 7.76 -1.43
C GLY A 169 -17.25 8.73 -0.97
N ASP A 170 -17.18 9.23 0.27
CA ASP A 170 -18.16 10.18 0.81
C ASP A 170 -17.89 11.63 0.37
N ASP A 171 -16.67 11.96 -0.07
CA ASP A 171 -16.35 13.25 -0.70
C ASP A 171 -16.70 13.27 -2.21
N ALA A 172 -17.01 12.10 -2.77
CA ALA A 172 -17.70 11.97 -4.05
C ALA A 172 -19.23 11.94 -3.86
N ARG A 173 -19.77 12.68 -2.88
CA ARG A 173 -21.16 13.13 -3.04
C ARG A 173 -21.18 13.88 -4.37
N PRO A 174 -21.94 13.44 -5.39
CA PRO A 174 -22.34 14.37 -6.41
C PRO A 174 -23.03 15.47 -5.62
N GLY A 175 -22.39 16.65 -5.57
CA GLY A 175 -23.08 17.86 -5.23
C GLY A 175 -24.41 17.76 -5.95
N CYS A 176 -25.49 17.82 -5.17
CA CYS A 176 -26.84 17.84 -5.69
C CYS A 176 -26.85 19.02 -6.66
N LEU A 177 -26.54 18.76 -7.93
CA LEU A 177 -26.66 19.73 -9.01
C LEU A 177 -28.15 20.04 -8.96
N PRO A 178 -28.54 21.27 -8.58
CA PRO A 178 -29.94 21.58 -8.48
C PRO A 178 -30.54 21.27 -9.84
N ALA A 179 -31.39 20.24 -9.85
CA ALA A 179 -32.23 19.90 -10.98
C ALA A 179 -32.71 21.22 -11.58
N ARG A 180 -32.39 21.41 -12.86
CA ARG A 180 -32.73 22.57 -13.69
C ARG A 180 -34.01 23.21 -13.13
N ARG A 181 -33.91 24.40 -12.51
CA ARG A 181 -34.96 25.07 -11.69
C ARG A 181 -36.41 25.00 -12.22
N ARG A 182 -36.62 24.71 -13.50
CA ARG A 182 -37.93 24.44 -14.11
C ARG A 182 -38.60 23.16 -13.58
N ASP A 183 -37.88 22.06 -13.40
CA ASP A 183 -38.50 20.78 -13.03
C ASP A 183 -39.06 20.80 -11.60
N CYS A 184 -38.35 21.46 -10.68
CA CYS A 184 -38.84 21.65 -9.31
C CYS A 184 -40.02 22.64 -9.24
N ARG A 185 -40.05 23.67 -10.11
CA ARG A 185 -41.19 24.60 -10.22
C ARG A 185 -42.43 23.89 -10.77
N ASP A 186 -42.26 22.98 -11.72
CA ASP A 186 -43.37 22.23 -12.32
C ASP A 186 -43.89 21.11 -11.41
N ALA A 187 -43.03 20.52 -10.57
CA ALA A 187 -43.44 19.57 -9.53
C ALA A 187 -44.25 20.23 -8.40
N LEU A 188 -43.80 21.40 -7.90
CA LEU A 188 -44.53 22.18 -6.88
C LEU A 188 -45.90 22.66 -7.38
N ARG A 189 -46.02 23.04 -8.65
CA ARG A 189 -47.32 23.43 -9.25
C ARG A 189 -48.32 22.27 -9.31
N ARG A 190 -47.86 21.04 -9.56
CA ARG A 190 -48.75 19.87 -9.61
C ARG A 190 -49.26 19.46 -8.24
N HIS A 191 -48.46 19.65 -7.19
CA HIS A 191 -48.89 19.35 -5.82
C HIS A 191 -49.77 20.44 -5.19
N ALA A 192 -49.59 21.72 -5.55
CA ALA A 192 -50.46 22.80 -5.07
C ALA A 192 -51.89 22.78 -5.66
N CYS A 193 -52.10 22.10 -6.80
CA CYS A 193 -53.43 22.01 -7.44
C CYS A 193 -54.31 20.86 -6.94
N ARG A 194 -53.86 20.05 -5.97
CA ARG A 194 -54.61 18.84 -5.57
C ARG A 194 -55.58 19.03 -4.40
N ASP A 195 -55.56 20.16 -3.71
CA ASP A 195 -56.39 20.41 -2.52
C ASP A 195 -57.29 21.66 -2.65
N VAL A 196 -58.18 21.68 -3.63
CA VAL A 196 -59.40 22.51 -3.57
C VAL A 196 -60.62 21.58 -3.64
N PRO A 197 -61.34 21.35 -2.54
CA PRO A 197 -62.54 20.52 -2.53
C PRO A 197 -63.65 21.21 -3.33
N ARG A 198 -64.25 20.46 -4.27
CA ARG A 198 -65.51 20.84 -4.92
C ARG A 198 -66.64 20.74 -3.88
N SER A 199 -67.14 21.89 -3.41
CA SER A 199 -68.47 22.00 -2.81
C SER A 199 -69.45 22.60 -3.83
N GLN A 200 -70.66 22.06 -3.79
CA GLN A 200 -71.79 22.23 -4.73
C GLN A 200 -72.23 23.67 -4.95
#